data_AF-A0A960DC62-F1
#
_entry.id   AF-A0A960DC62-F1
#
_cell.length_a   1.000
_cell.length_b   1.000
_cell.length_c   1.000
_cell.angle_alpha   90.00
_cell.angle_beta   90.00
_cell.angle_gamma   90.00
#
_symmetry.space_group_name_H-M   'P 1'
#
loop_
_entity.id
_entity.type
_entity.pdbx_description
1 polymer ?
#
loop_
_entity_poly.entity_id
_entity_poly.type
_entity_poly.pdbx_seq_one_letter_code
_entity_poly.pdbx_strand_id
1 'polypeptide(L)'
;MKRKARQRIEEAADRMACELLRMATDDNVADSVKLAAIRDALDRAGLAARTAVSVEVGPPKPYEAIFETIEAGSRAEYRRSIGRHDDPTIDDNAASVNCPGTNAADEIVAPIDAGDY
;
A
#
# COMPACT_ATOMS: atom_id res chain seq x y z
N MET A 1 2.12 34.43 -24.45
CA MET A 1 0.83 34.65 -23.75
C MET A 1 0.80 34.18 -22.29
N LYS A 2 1.36 32.99 -21.95
CA LYS A 2 1.27 32.41 -20.59
C LYS A 2 1.79 33.31 -19.43
N ARG A 3 2.86 34.09 -19.64
CA ARG A 3 3.41 35.00 -18.62
C ARG A 3 2.45 36.13 -18.20
N LYS A 4 1.78 36.78 -19.17
CA LYS A 4 0.87 37.91 -18.89
C LYS A 4 -0.41 37.47 -18.17
N ALA A 5 -0.90 36.26 -18.48
CA ALA A 5 -2.01 35.64 -17.74
C ALA A 5 -1.60 35.32 -16.30
N ARG A 6 -0.40 34.76 -16.11
CA ARG A 6 0.15 34.46 -14.78
C ARG A 6 0.31 35.71 -13.92
N GLN A 7 0.83 36.80 -14.49
CA GLN A 7 1.00 38.07 -13.79
C GLN A 7 -0.34 38.66 -13.29
N ARG A 8 -1.40 38.57 -14.09
CA ARG A 8 -2.74 39.01 -13.68
C ARG A 8 -3.31 38.18 -12.53
N ILE A 9 -3.03 36.87 -12.53
CA ILE A 9 -3.45 35.98 -11.44
C ILE A 9 -2.67 36.32 -10.17
N GLU A 10 -1.38 36.61 -10.29
CA GLU A 10 -0.52 36.99 -9.17
C GLU A 10 -0.92 38.33 -8.55
N GLU A 11 -1.18 39.35 -9.37
CA GLU A 11 -1.72 40.64 -8.91
C GLU A 11 -3.12 40.50 -8.26
N ALA A 12 -3.98 39.63 -8.79
CA ALA A 12 -5.28 39.35 -8.19
C ALA A 12 -5.13 38.59 -6.86
N ALA A 13 -4.16 37.67 -6.77
CA ALA A 13 -3.88 36.91 -5.56
C ALA A 13 -3.39 37.81 -4.42
N ASP A 14 -2.53 38.79 -4.71
CA ASP A 14 -2.04 39.76 -3.72
C ASP A 14 -3.18 40.62 -3.15
N ARG A 15 -4.08 41.11 -4.02
CA ARG A 15 -5.30 41.82 -3.60
C ARG A 15 -6.20 40.95 -2.72
N MET A 16 -6.40 39.68 -3.10
CA MET A 16 -7.21 38.76 -2.30
C MET A 16 -6.56 38.42 -0.95
N ALA A 17 -5.23 38.36 -0.87
CA ALA A 17 -4.53 38.17 0.40
C ALA A 17 -4.76 39.35 1.36
N CYS A 18 -4.69 40.59 0.85
CA CYS A 18 -5.00 41.79 1.64
C CYS A 18 -6.42 41.76 2.22
N GLU A 19 -7.42 41.37 1.42
CA GLU A 19 -8.81 41.29 1.87
C GLU A 19 -9.03 40.18 2.91
N LEU A 20 -8.39 39.02 2.75
CA LEU A 20 -8.45 37.95 3.76
C LEU A 20 -7.86 38.38 5.10
N LEU A 21 -6.74 39.11 5.09
CA LEU A 21 -6.14 39.64 6.31
C LEU A 21 -7.07 40.66 7.00
N ARG A 22 -7.74 41.52 6.22
CA ARG A 22 -8.74 42.45 6.75
C ARG A 22 -9.90 41.71 7.42
N MET A 23 -10.45 40.69 6.76
CA MET A 23 -11.53 39.86 7.33
C MET A 23 -11.09 39.09 8.59
N ALA A 24 -9.83 38.68 8.68
CA ALA A 24 -9.29 38.00 9.85
C ALA A 24 -9.17 38.93 11.08
N THR A 25 -8.95 40.23 10.86
CA THR A 25 -8.78 41.23 11.93
C THR A 25 -10.03 42.05 12.25
N ASP A 26 -11.08 41.95 11.43
CA ASP A 26 -12.32 42.70 11.62
C ASP A 26 -13.19 42.03 12.71
N ASP A 27 -13.63 42.82 13.68
CA ASP A 27 -14.45 42.37 14.79
C ASP A 27 -15.90 42.06 14.37
N ASN A 28 -16.38 42.61 13.25
CA ASN A 28 -17.76 42.49 12.78
C ASN A 28 -18.02 41.27 11.87
N VAL A 29 -16.99 40.47 11.57
CA VAL A 29 -17.13 39.27 10.75
C VAL A 29 -17.59 38.10 11.62
N ALA A 30 -18.38 37.17 11.06
CA ALA A 30 -18.76 35.96 11.79
C ALA A 30 -17.53 35.11 12.14
N ASP A 31 -17.47 34.55 13.35
CA ASP A 31 -16.30 33.81 13.85
C ASP A 31 -15.87 32.66 12.94
N SER A 32 -16.84 31.99 12.29
CA SER A 32 -16.58 30.92 11.32
C SER A 32 -15.79 31.42 10.10
N VAL A 33 -16.09 32.63 9.63
CA VAL A 33 -15.41 33.27 8.49
C VAL A 33 -14.05 33.80 8.91
N LYS A 34 -13.90 34.34 10.13
CA LYS A 34 -12.59 34.75 10.67
C LYS A 34 -11.63 33.56 10.77
N LEU A 35 -12.09 32.44 11.32
CA LEU A 35 -11.28 31.22 11.44
C LEU A 35 -10.85 30.68 10.07
N ALA A 36 -11.76 30.69 9.09
CA ALA A 36 -11.42 30.30 7.72
C ALA A 36 -10.38 31.24 7.09
N ALA A 37 -10.55 32.56 7.24
CA ALA A 37 -9.62 33.56 6.73
C ALA A 37 -8.22 33.44 7.35
N ILE A 38 -8.13 33.17 8.66
CA ILE A 38 -6.86 32.95 9.36
C ILE A 38 -6.16 31.69 8.83
N ARG A 39 -6.88 30.58 8.66
CA ARG A 39 -6.30 29.34 8.10
C ARG A 39 -5.80 29.55 6.68
N ASP A 40 -6.59 30.18 5.81
CA ASP A 40 -6.20 30.47 4.43
C ASP A 40 -4.97 31.39 4.35
N ALA A 41 -4.86 32.37 5.25
CA ALA A 41 -3.70 33.25 5.34
C ALA A 41 -2.44 32.49 5.79
N LEU A 42 -2.56 31.60 6.78
CA LEU A 42 -1.45 30.77 7.27
C LEU A 42 -1.00 29.72 6.24
N ASP A 43 -1.94 29.12 5.52
CA ASP A 43 -1.67 28.18 4.42
C ASP A 43 -0.88 28.84 3.30
N ARG A 44 -1.23 30.07 2.91
CA ARG A 44 -0.49 30.84 1.90
C ARG A 44 0.85 31.35 2.38
N ALA A 45 0.99 31.65 3.67
CA ALA A 45 2.29 31.97 4.28
C ALA A 45 3.22 30.74 4.36
N GLY A 46 2.72 29.53 4.05
CA GLY A 46 3.48 28.29 4.18
C GLY A 46 3.75 27.91 5.63
N LEU A 47 3.00 28.50 6.58
CA LEU A 47 3.13 28.28 8.02
C LEU A 47 2.19 27.17 8.52
N ALA A 48 1.34 26.63 7.64
CA ALA A 48 0.48 25.50 7.97
C ALA A 48 1.29 24.27 8.38
N ALA A 49 0.79 23.56 9.39
CA ALA A 49 1.37 22.32 9.86
C ALA A 49 1.54 21.36 8.69
N ARG A 50 2.79 21.06 8.33
CA ARG A 50 3.19 20.22 7.21
C ARG A 50 2.62 18.81 7.42
N THR A 51 1.40 18.54 6.96
CA THR A 51 0.83 17.19 6.85
C THR A 51 1.43 16.49 5.62
N ALA A 52 2.76 16.50 5.51
CA ALA A 52 3.44 15.68 4.53
C ALA A 52 3.51 14.25 5.10
N VAL A 53 2.55 13.41 4.71
CA VAL A 53 2.75 11.96 4.76
C VAL A 53 3.82 11.65 3.73
N SER A 54 5.08 11.64 4.17
CA SER A 54 6.20 11.18 3.37
C SER A 54 6.05 9.68 3.19
N VAL A 55 5.56 9.25 2.03
CA VAL A 55 5.70 7.86 1.60
C VAL A 55 7.16 7.71 1.15
N GLU A 56 8.03 7.41 2.11
CA GLU A 56 9.36 6.91 1.78
C GLU A 56 9.20 5.56 1.08
N VAL A 57 9.21 5.57 -0.25
CA VAL A 57 9.60 4.40 -1.04
C VAL A 57 11.11 4.24 -0.84
N GLY A 58 11.48 3.67 0.30
CA GLY A 58 12.83 3.16 0.52
C GLY A 58 13.16 2.05 -0.48
N PRO A 59 14.40 1.53 -0.46
CA PRO A 59 14.75 0.33 -1.22
C PRO A 59 13.68 -0.75 -1.01
N PRO A 60 13.20 -1.42 -2.07
CA PRO A 60 12.12 -2.37 -1.97
C PRO A 60 12.46 -3.38 -0.88
N LYS A 61 11.52 -3.58 0.03
CA LYS A 61 11.74 -4.51 1.13
C LYS A 61 11.97 -5.90 0.54
N PRO A 62 12.73 -6.79 1.19
CA PRO A 62 13.10 -8.09 0.61
C PRO A 62 11.89 -8.94 0.18
N TYR A 63 10.73 -8.73 0.81
CA TYR A 63 9.48 -9.39 0.44
C TYR A 63 8.77 -8.75 -0.77
N GLU A 64 9.03 -7.48 -1.09
CA GLU A 64 8.47 -6.79 -2.26
C GLU A 64 9.13 -7.27 -3.57
N ALA A 65 10.42 -7.63 -3.52
CA ALA A 65 11.16 -8.20 -4.65
C ALA A 65 10.55 -9.53 -5.16
N ILE A 66 9.85 -10.27 -4.30
CA ILE A 66 9.18 -11.51 -4.69
C ILE A 66 8.07 -11.23 -5.71
N PHE A 67 7.33 -10.14 -5.53
CA PHE A 67 6.23 -9.79 -6.45
C PHE A 67 6.73 -9.42 -7.84
N GLU A 68 7.96 -8.91 -7.98
CA GLU A 68 8.57 -8.65 -9.29
C GLU A 68 8.87 -9.95 -10.06
N THR A 69 9.08 -11.06 -9.37
CA THR A 69 9.38 -12.36 -9.97
C THR A 69 8.13 -13.21 -10.27
N ILE A 70 6.97 -12.81 -9.75
CA ILE A 70 5.72 -13.55 -9.98
C ILE A 70 5.15 -13.15 -11.34
N GLU A 71 5.38 -14.01 -12.33
CA GLU A 71 4.76 -13.89 -13.65
C GLU A 71 3.40 -14.59 -13.66
N ALA A 72 2.38 -13.92 -14.20
CA ALA A 72 1.04 -14.49 -14.35
C ALA A 72 0.96 -15.34 -15.63
N GLY A 73 0.40 -16.55 -15.55
CA GLY A 73 0.25 -17.45 -16.70
C GLY A 73 -0.31 -18.82 -16.31
N SER A 74 -0.56 -19.68 -17.29
CA SER A 74 -0.98 -21.06 -17.03
C SER A 74 0.21 -21.92 -16.59
N ARG A 75 0.01 -22.83 -15.63
CA ARG A 75 1.05 -23.77 -15.17
C ARG A 75 1.63 -24.60 -16.34
N ALA A 76 0.79 -24.99 -17.29
CA ALA A 76 1.22 -25.74 -18.47
C ALA A 76 2.14 -24.91 -19.39
N GLU A 77 1.95 -23.60 -19.43
CA GLU A 77 2.75 -22.68 -20.24
C GLU A 77 4.13 -22.43 -19.61
N TYR A 78 4.18 -22.19 -18.30
CA TYR A 78 5.44 -22.08 -17.56
C TYR A 78 6.28 -23.36 -17.67
N ARG A 79 5.63 -24.53 -17.57
CA ARG A 79 6.29 -25.82 -17.72
C ARG A 79 6.95 -25.97 -19.10
N ARG A 80 6.25 -25.59 -20.18
CA ARG A 80 6.81 -25.55 -21.53
C ARG A 80 7.99 -24.59 -21.65
N SER A 81 7.92 -23.39 -21.06
CA SER A 81 9.00 -22.39 -21.17
C SER A 81 10.30 -22.85 -20.48
N ILE A 82 10.21 -23.66 -19.43
CA ILE A 82 11.38 -24.28 -18.77
C ILE A 82 11.74 -25.67 -19.34
N GLY A 83 11.16 -26.08 -20.47
CA GLY A 83 11.46 -27.34 -21.14
C GLY A 83 10.90 -28.60 -20.45
N ARG A 84 10.01 -28.45 -19.46
CA ARG A 84 9.25 -29.55 -18.88
C ARG A 84 7.92 -29.67 -19.61
N HIS A 85 7.85 -30.52 -20.62
CA HIS A 85 6.55 -30.81 -21.23
C HIS A 85 5.69 -31.63 -20.28
N ASP A 86 4.40 -31.28 -20.15
CA ASP A 86 3.40 -32.15 -19.56
C ASP A 86 3.15 -33.28 -20.57
N ASP A 87 3.88 -34.38 -20.42
CA ASP A 87 3.60 -35.61 -21.16
C ASP A 87 2.35 -36.26 -20.54
N PRO A 88 1.22 -36.36 -21.27
CA PRO A 88 0.01 -36.97 -20.75
C PRO A 88 0.13 -38.50 -20.58
N THR A 89 1.29 -39.10 -20.87
CA THR A 89 1.53 -40.55 -20.74
C THR A 89 2.16 -40.97 -19.42
N ILE A 90 2.40 -40.04 -18.46
CA ILE A 90 2.73 -40.44 -17.10
C ILE A 90 1.49 -41.11 -16.52
N ASP A 91 1.56 -42.43 -16.40
CA ASP A 91 0.59 -43.19 -15.65
C ASP A 91 0.52 -42.65 -14.21
N ASP A 92 -0.69 -42.48 -13.68
CA ASP A 92 -0.92 -42.11 -12.28
C ASP A 92 -0.51 -43.23 -11.29
N ASN A 93 0.50 -44.06 -11.64
CA ASN A 93 1.08 -45.12 -10.83
C ASN A 93 2.48 -44.81 -10.28
N ALA A 94 2.92 -43.54 -10.32
CA ALA A 94 4.07 -43.09 -9.53
C ALA A 94 3.70 -42.81 -8.05
N ALA A 95 2.76 -43.58 -7.49
CA ALA A 95 2.51 -43.66 -6.05
C ALA A 95 3.45 -44.70 -5.41
N SER A 96 4.76 -44.47 -5.46
CA SER A 96 5.71 -44.98 -4.46
C SER A 96 7.09 -44.36 -4.67
N VAL A 97 7.18 -43.03 -4.57
CA VAL A 97 8.44 -42.45 -4.10
C VAL A 97 8.57 -42.93 -2.66
N ASN A 98 9.41 -43.93 -2.45
CA ASN A 98 9.85 -44.34 -1.13
C ASN A 98 10.54 -43.12 -0.49
N CYS A 99 9.79 -42.35 0.30
CA CYS A 99 10.33 -41.26 1.10
C CYS A 99 11.19 -41.88 2.20
N PRO A 100 12.52 -41.70 2.21
CA PRO A 100 13.34 -42.19 3.30
C PRO A 100 13.15 -41.23 4.48
N GLY A 101 12.21 -41.53 5.39
CA GLY A 101 11.94 -40.60 6.48
C GLY A 101 10.95 -40.98 7.58
N THR A 102 10.47 -42.21 7.71
CA THR A 102 9.62 -42.59 8.86
C THR A 102 9.98 -43.97 9.42
N ASN A 103 11.18 -44.07 10.01
CA ASN A 103 11.45 -45.18 10.93
C ASN A 103 10.99 -44.77 12.34
N ALA A 104 10.15 -45.63 12.92
CA ALA A 104 9.88 -45.80 14.34
C ALA A 104 9.17 -44.65 15.08
N ALA A 105 7.85 -44.61 14.95
CA ALA A 105 6.98 -44.36 16.11
C ALA A 105 6.29 -45.68 16.44
N ASP A 106 7.07 -46.60 17.00
CA ASP A 106 6.55 -47.77 17.69
C ASP A 106 6.42 -47.37 19.17
N GLU A 107 5.26 -46.83 19.54
CA GLU A 107 4.73 -46.97 20.89
C GLU A 107 3.21 -46.90 20.84
N ILE A 108 2.64 -48.10 20.99
CA ILE A 108 1.23 -48.40 21.01
C ILE A 108 0.58 -47.66 22.18
N VAL A 109 -0.46 -46.90 21.85
CA VAL A 109 -1.42 -46.27 22.75
C VAL A 109 -1.93 -47.29 23.77
N ALA A 110 -1.65 -47.05 25.06
CA ALA A 110 -2.29 -47.77 26.15
C ALA A 110 -3.82 -47.54 26.09
N PRO A 111 -4.66 -48.57 26.33
CA PRO A 111 -6.10 -48.44 26.24
C PRO A 111 -6.62 -47.44 27.27
N ILE A 112 -7.42 -46.48 26.80
CA ILE A 112 -8.19 -45.57 27.66
C ILE A 112 -9.19 -46.44 28.40
N ASP A 113 -8.97 -46.63 29.69
CA ASP A 113 -9.92 -47.32 30.57
C ASP A 113 -11.16 -46.44 30.70
N ALA A 114 -12.27 -46.95 30.16
CA ALA A 114 -13.58 -46.35 30.27
C ALA A 114 -14.34 -47.06 31.39
N GLY A 115 -14.40 -46.45 32.57
CA GLY A 115 -15.36 -46.82 33.61
C GLY A 115 -14.79 -46.74 35.02
N ASP A 116 -15.12 -45.70 35.77
CA ASP A 116 -16.14 -45.79 36.81
C ASP A 116 -16.36 -44.43 37.49
N TYR A 117 -17.59 -44.28 37.99
CA TYR A 117 -18.25 -43.16 38.69
C TYR A 117 -17.40 -42.24 39.57
#